data_AF-A0A965URP4-F1
#
_entry.id   AF-A0A965URP4-F1
#
_cell.length_a   1.000
_cell.length_b   1.000
_cell.length_c   1.000
_cell.angle_alpha   90.00
_cell.angle_beta   90.00
_cell.angle_gamma   90.00
#
_symmetry.space_group_name_H-M   'P 1'
#
loop_
_entity.id
_entity.type
_entity.pdbx_description
1 polymer ?
#
loop_
_entity_poly.entity_id
_entity_poly.type
_entity_poly.pdbx_seq_one_letter_code
_entity_poly.pdbx_strand_id
1 'polypeptide(L)'
;MEAKKLIPYSLYLPPKYHDKLKELAKVRKASSTIRDAITLLLDNEDVYKSAYNKGITDAAKVVYECDEAQMVAVKGKDLGAILTERIKGLEMK
;
A
#
# COMPACT_ATOMS: atom_id res chain seq x y z
N MET A 1 -0.24 -13.38 24.59
CA MET A 1 0.08 -12.21 23.76
C MET A 1 1.41 -11.66 24.25
N GLU A 2 2.51 -11.99 23.56
CA GLU A 2 3.83 -11.48 23.93
C GLU A 2 3.85 -9.95 23.85
N ALA A 3 4.17 -9.29 24.96
CA ALA A 3 4.44 -7.87 24.99
C ALA A 3 5.72 -7.61 24.18
N LYS A 4 5.56 -7.31 22.88
CA LYS A 4 6.66 -6.92 22.00
C LYS A 4 7.48 -5.83 22.70
N LYS A 5 8.75 -6.13 22.98
CA LYS A 5 9.70 -5.18 23.59
C LYS A 5 9.79 -3.94 22.73
N LEU A 6 9.35 -2.80 23.27
CA LEU A 6 9.56 -1.49 22.64
C LEU A 6 11.03 -1.11 22.81
N ILE A 7 11.70 -0.75 21.72
CA ILE A 7 13.10 -0.31 21.70
C ILE A 7 13.12 1.21 21.62
N PRO A 8 13.85 1.93 22.51
CA PRO A 8 13.96 3.38 22.43
C PRO A 8 14.77 3.78 21.19
N TYR A 9 14.25 4.75 20.45
CA TYR A 9 14.92 5.34 19.28
C TYR A 9 15.03 6.85 19.47
N SER A 10 16.26 7.34 19.57
CA SER A 10 16.56 8.76 19.75
C SER A 10 16.93 9.38 18.41
N LEU A 11 16.29 10.50 18.06
CA LEU A 11 16.56 11.23 16.84
C LEU A 11 16.48 12.75 17.09
N TYR A 12 17.18 13.52 16.27
CA TYR A 12 17.12 14.97 16.31
C TYR A 12 15.98 15.47 15.44
N LEU A 13 15.07 16.25 16.02
CA LEU A 13 13.95 16.88 15.32
C LEU A 13 14.24 18.36 15.07
N PRO A 14 13.79 18.92 13.94
CA PRO A 14 13.77 20.37 13.78
C PRO A 14 12.92 21.04 14.87
N PRO A 15 13.30 22.25 15.32
CA PRO A 15 12.69 22.92 16.47
C PRO A 15 11.18 23.08 16.32
N LYS A 16 10.71 23.39 15.10
CA LYS A 16 9.29 23.51 14.76
C LYS A 16 8.46 22.26 15.10
N TYR A 17 9.02 21.06 14.94
CA TYR A 17 8.32 19.81 15.22
C TYR A 17 8.46 19.41 16.69
N HIS A 18 9.60 19.69 17.30
CA HIS A 18 9.79 19.51 18.74
C HIS A 18 8.72 20.27 19.55
N ASP A 19 8.45 21.53 19.21
CA ASP A 19 7.48 22.35 19.94
C ASP A 19 6.05 21.82 19.77
N LYS A 20 5.67 21.39 18.56
CA LYS A 20 4.38 20.73 18.31
C LYS A 20 4.24 19.43 19.10
N LEU A 21 5.29 18.61 19.18
CA LEU A 21 5.27 17.39 19.98
C LEU A 21 5.16 17.70 21.48
N LYS A 22 5.82 18.77 21.95
CA LYS A 22 5.74 19.24 23.33
C LYS A 22 4.32 19.68 23.71
N GLU A 23 3.61 20.32 22.79
CA GLU A 23 2.18 20.66 22.97
C GLU A 23 1.30 19.41 23.00
N LEU A 24 1.51 18.47 22.06
CA LEU A 24 0.77 17.20 22.02
C LEU A 24 1.04 16.33 23.25
N ALA A 25 2.23 16.41 23.84
CA ALA A 25 2.61 15.65 25.03
C ALA A 25 1.80 16.05 26.28
N LYS A 26 1.33 17.31 26.35
CA LYS A 26 0.44 17.77 27.43
C LYS A 26 -0.88 16.98 27.47
N VAL A 27 -1.28 16.37 26.36
CA VAL A 27 -2.54 15.62 26.21
C VAL A 27 -2.38 14.12 26.60
N ARG A 28 -1.23 13.71 27.16
CA ARG A 28 -0.93 12.33 27.60
C ARG A 28 -1.04 11.22 26.52
N LYS A 29 -1.16 11.58 25.24
CA LYS A 29 -1.26 10.62 24.11
C LYS A 29 -0.19 10.79 23.01
N ALA A 30 0.76 11.72 23.17
CA ALA A 30 1.76 11.98 22.13
C ALA A 30 2.60 10.75 21.75
N SER A 31 3.13 10.03 22.73
CA SER A 31 4.00 8.87 22.45
C SER A 31 3.28 7.73 21.74
N SER A 32 1.98 7.51 22.00
CA SER A 32 1.18 6.53 21.26
C SER A 32 0.88 7.04 19.85
N THR A 33 0.48 8.30 19.69
CA THR A 33 0.17 8.87 18.37
C THR A 33 1.39 8.90 17.45
N ILE A 34 2.57 9.23 17.96
CA ILE A 34 3.82 9.21 17.18
C ILE A 34 4.14 7.77 16.76
N ARG A 35 3.99 6.80 17.68
CA ARG A 35 4.21 5.39 17.37
C ARG A 35 3.26 4.91 16.29
N ASP A 36 1.96 5.18 16.44
CA ASP A 36 0.93 4.76 15.50
C ASP A 36 1.14 5.42 14.13
N ALA A 37 1.56 6.69 14.10
CA ALA A 37 1.89 7.39 12.85
C ALA A 37 3.16 6.81 12.17
N ILE A 38 4.20 6.46 12.94
CA ILE A 38 5.41 5.84 12.40
C ILE A 38 5.12 4.43 11.89
N THR A 39 4.36 3.64 12.64
CA THR A 39 3.91 2.30 12.23
C THR A 39 3.07 2.41 10.96
N LEU A 40 2.10 3.32 10.90
CA LEU A 40 1.32 3.56 9.69
C LEU A 40 2.19 4.01 8.51
N LEU A 41 3.19 4.87 8.72
CA LEU A 41 4.05 5.36 7.65
C LEU A 41 4.98 4.27 7.12
N LEU A 42 5.50 3.41 7.99
CA LEU A 42 6.33 2.26 7.61
C LEU A 42 5.50 1.11 7.00
N ASP A 43 4.28 0.89 7.49
CA ASP A 43 3.35 -0.09 6.94
C ASP A 43 2.66 0.41 5.64
N ASN A 44 2.64 1.73 5.39
CA ASN A 44 2.03 2.34 4.20
C ASN A 44 2.75 2.01 2.88
N GLU A 45 4.01 1.58 2.91
CA GLU A 45 4.64 1.01 1.71
C GLU A 45 3.81 -0.18 1.18
N ASP A 46 3.24 -0.97 2.09
CA ASP A 46 2.40 -2.12 1.72
C ASP A 46 1.00 -1.68 1.28
N VAL A 47 0.46 -0.60 1.83
CA VAL A 47 -0.87 -0.07 1.45
C VAL A 47 -0.86 0.50 0.03
N TYR A 48 0.16 1.27 -0.35
CA TYR A 48 0.29 1.77 -1.72
C TYR A 48 0.42 0.63 -2.73
N LYS A 49 1.31 -0.33 -2.44
CA LYS A 49 1.53 -1.51 -3.27
C LYS A 49 0.26 -2.37 -3.39
N SER A 50 -0.44 -2.58 -2.28
CA SER A 50 -1.71 -3.30 -2.23
C SER A 50 -2.80 -2.60 -3.06
N ALA A 51 -2.95 -1.29 -2.91
CA ALA A 51 -3.93 -0.51 -3.66
C ALA A 51 -3.61 -0.47 -5.16
N TYR A 52 -2.34 -0.32 -5.53
CA TYR A 52 -1.88 -0.37 -6.91
C TYR A 52 -2.14 -1.74 -7.55
N ASN A 53 -1.73 -2.83 -6.89
CA ASN A 53 -1.95 -4.20 -7.38
C ASN A 53 -3.45 -4.52 -7.49
N LYS A 54 -4.27 -3.99 -6.57
CA LYS A 54 -5.73 -4.08 -6.68
C LYS A 54 -6.26 -3.37 -7.93
N GLY A 55 -5.79 -2.16 -8.21
CA GLY A 55 -6.15 -1.43 -9.43
C GLY A 55 -5.75 -2.17 -10.72
N ILE A 56 -4.58 -2.80 -10.74
CA ILE A 56 -4.14 -3.66 -11.85
C ILE A 56 -5.04 -4.89 -12.00
N THR A 57 -5.45 -5.49 -10.89
CA THR A 57 -6.39 -6.62 -10.88
C THR A 57 -7.76 -6.23 -11.42
N ASP A 58 -8.28 -5.08 -11.00
CA ASP A 58 -9.57 -4.56 -11.47
C ASP A 58 -9.53 -4.24 -12.97
N ALA A 59 -8.43 -3.63 -13.46
CA ALA A 59 -8.23 -3.38 -14.88
C ALA A 59 -8.13 -4.67 -15.71
N ALA A 60 -7.40 -5.67 -15.21
CA ALA A 60 -7.31 -7.00 -15.81
C ALA A 60 -8.68 -7.65 -15.94
N LYS A 61 -9.54 -7.50 -14.92
CA LYS A 61 -10.90 -8.05 -14.92
C LYS A 61 -11.78 -7.42 -15.99
N VAL A 62 -11.76 -6.10 -16.14
CA VAL A 62 -12.52 -5.39 -17.18
C VAL A 62 -12.16 -5.88 -18.58
N VAL A 63 -10.86 -6.13 -18.83
CA VAL A 63 -10.40 -6.63 -20.14
C VAL A 63 -10.76 -8.09 -20.35
N TYR A 64 -10.72 -8.90 -19.28
CA TYR A 64 -11.13 -10.30 -19.36
C TYR A 64 -12.64 -10.45 -19.61
N GLU A 65 -13.47 -9.61 -19.00
CA GLU A 65 -14.94 -9.61 -19.12
C GLU A 65 -15.45 -8.94 -20.41
N CYS A 66 -14.56 -8.44 -21.27
CA CYS A 66 -14.94 -7.91 -22.59
C CYS A 66 -15.23 -9.06 -23.55
N ASP A 67 -16.52 -9.26 -23.86
CA ASP A 67 -17.00 -10.31 -24.76
C ASP A 67 -16.34 -10.23 -26.14
N GLU A 68 -16.12 -9.02 -26.67
CA GLU A 68 -15.45 -8.83 -27.97
C GLU A 68 -13.99 -9.31 -27.94
N ALA A 69 -13.31 -9.18 -26.80
CA ALA A 69 -11.95 -9.66 -26.61
C ALA A 69 -11.88 -11.19 -26.42
N GLN A 70 -12.96 -11.81 -25.93
CA GLN A 70 -13.06 -13.27 -25.84
C GLN A 70 -13.39 -13.93 -27.18
N MET A 71 -14.07 -13.22 -28.09
CA MET A 71 -14.41 -13.72 -29.42
C MET A 71 -13.21 -13.87 -30.36
N VAL A 72 -12.12 -13.15 -30.11
CA VAL A 72 -10.92 -13.17 -30.95
C VAL A 72 -9.87 -14.08 -30.34
N ALA A 73 -9.58 -15.21 -30.98
CA ALA A 73 -8.52 -16.13 -30.58
C ALA A 73 -7.23 -15.85 -31.35
N VAL A 74 -6.13 -15.58 -30.63
CA VAL A 74 -4.79 -15.43 -31.20
C VAL A 74 -3.91 -16.56 -30.67
N LYS A 75 -3.39 -17.41 -31.58
CA LYS A 75 -2.55 -18.57 -31.23
C LYS A 75 -3.22 -19.56 -30.26
N GLY A 76 -4.54 -19.75 -30.37
CA GLY A 76 -5.29 -20.70 -29.54
C GLY A 76 -5.58 -20.23 -28.11
N LYS A 77 -5.29 -18.95 -27.79
CA LYS A 77 -5.74 -18.27 -26.57
C LYS A 77 -6.65 -17.12 -26.94
N ASP A 78 -7.65 -16.86 -26.12
CA ASP A 78 -8.50 -15.67 -26.22
C ASP A 78 -7.66 -14.40 -26.02
N LEU A 79 -7.96 -13.36 -26.79
CA LEU A 79 -7.26 -12.08 -26.72
C LEU A 79 -7.41 -11.46 -25.32
N GLY A 80 -8.58 -11.65 -24.69
CA GLY A 80 -8.86 -11.29 -23.29
C GLY A 80 -7.83 -11.86 -22.32
N ALA A 81 -7.57 -13.17 -22.35
CA ALA A 81 -6.57 -13.80 -21.51
C ALA A 81 -5.14 -13.30 -21.76
N ILE A 82 -4.75 -13.09 -23.03
CA ILE A 82 -3.41 -12.59 -23.36
C ILE A 82 -3.19 -11.18 -22.79
N LEU A 83 -4.18 -10.30 -22.94
CA LEU A 83 -4.10 -8.94 -22.42
C LEU A 83 -4.14 -8.92 -20.89
N THR A 84 -4.96 -9.77 -20.28
CA THR A 84 -5.03 -9.97 -18.83
C THR A 84 -3.68 -10.38 -18.25
N GLU A 85 -3.00 -11.34 -18.89
CA GLU A 85 -1.67 -11.81 -18.48
C GLU A 85 -0.62 -10.68 -18.56
N ARG A 86 -0.68 -9.85 -19.61
CA ARG A 86 0.20 -8.68 -19.74
C ARG A 86 -0.08 -7.60 -18.69
N ILE A 87 -1.35 -7.35 -18.38
CA ILE A 87 -1.74 -6.36 -17.36
C ILE A 87 -1.27 -6.80 -15.98
N LYS A 88 -1.46 -8.08 -15.61
CA LYS A 88 -0.96 -8.63 -14.35
C LYS A 88 0.57 -8.56 -14.23
N GLY A 89 1.29 -8.59 -15.35
CA GLY A 89 2.74 -8.37 -15.38
C GLY A 89 3.19 -6.98 -14.90
N LEU A 90 2.27 -6.01 -14.75
CA LEU A 90 2.54 -4.65 -14.28
C LEU A 90 2.44 -4.50 -12.76
N GLU A 91 2.09 -5.56 -12.02
CA GLU A 91 2.01 -5.54 -10.55
C GLU A 91 3.37 -5.20 -9.90
N MET A 92 3.33 -4.43 -8.82
CA MET A 92 4.50 -4.09 -8.01
C MET A 92 4.90 -5.30 -7.14
N LYS A 93 6.16 -5.73 -7.27
CA LYS A 93 6.74 -6.87 -6.54
C LYS A 93 7.24 -6.52 -5.16
#